data_AF-A0A7K1LTD4-F1
#
_entry.id   AF-A0A7K1LTD4-F1
#
_cell.length_a   1.000
_cell.length_b   1.000
_cell.length_c   1.000
_cell.angle_alpha   90.00
_cell.angle_beta   90.00
_cell.angle_gamma   90.00
#
_symmetry.space_group_name_H-M   'P 1'
#
loop_
_entity.id
_entity.type
_entity.pdbx_description
1 polymer ?
#
loop_
_entity_poly.entity_id
_entity_poly.type
_entity_poly.pdbx_seq_one_letter_code
_entity_poly.pdbx_strand_id
1 'polypeptide(L)'
;AELVAEPTGAYIFMATAFGTVKKTPLVQFSRPRSSGLIALKLEEGDTLIAAAITDGAKEVMLFSSAGKVIRFAESVVRIMGRNARGVRGMRLGKGQQLISMLIPESGAQILTASERGFGKRTPLSKFPRR
;
A
#
# COMPACT_ATOMS: atom_id res chain seq x y z
N ALA A 1 -29.17 3.87 -10.04
CA ALA A 1 -28.26 3.62 -8.90
C ALA A 1 -27.29 4.79 -8.85
N GLU A 2 -27.59 5.78 -8.03
CA GLU A 2 -26.75 6.98 -7.90
C GLU A 2 -25.43 6.61 -7.25
N LEU A 3 -24.34 6.96 -7.93
CA LEU A 3 -23.04 7.14 -7.31
C LEU A 3 -23.18 8.33 -6.36
N VAL A 4 -23.43 8.03 -5.08
CA VAL A 4 -23.28 9.01 -4.01
C VAL A 4 -21.85 9.54 -4.10
N ALA A 5 -21.72 10.82 -4.43
CA ALA A 5 -20.46 11.54 -4.37
C ALA A 5 -19.89 11.40 -2.94
N GLU A 6 -18.72 10.77 -2.82
CA GLU A 6 -18.10 10.40 -1.52
C GLU A 6 -17.65 11.66 -0.76
N PRO A 7 -18.20 11.99 0.43
CA PRO A 7 -17.98 13.30 1.05
C PRO A 7 -16.68 13.53 1.82
N THR A 8 -15.67 12.64 1.81
CA THR A 8 -14.53 12.78 2.75
C THR A 8 -13.12 12.59 2.23
N GLY A 9 -12.90 12.25 0.95
CA GLY A 9 -11.55 12.27 0.33
C GLY A 9 -10.49 11.31 0.92
N ALA A 10 -10.80 10.57 1.98
CA ALA A 10 -9.85 9.68 2.66
C ALA A 10 -10.02 8.22 2.23
N TYR A 11 -8.90 7.54 2.05
CA TYR A 11 -8.83 6.13 1.65
C TYR A 11 -7.92 5.33 2.57
N ILE A 12 -8.21 4.05 2.73
CA ILE A 12 -7.25 3.08 3.24
C ILE A 12 -6.53 2.45 2.05
N PHE A 13 -5.24 2.71 1.94
CA PHE A 13 -4.34 2.04 1.01
C PHE A 13 -3.70 0.84 1.70
N MET A 14 -3.76 -0.33 1.08
CA MET A 14 -3.29 -1.60 1.62
C MET A 14 -2.28 -2.23 0.67
N ALA A 15 -1.32 -2.98 1.22
CA ALA A 15 -0.35 -3.76 0.47
C ALA A 15 -0.16 -5.15 1.09
N THR A 16 0.00 -6.16 0.24
CA THR A 16 0.21 -7.56 0.63
C THR A 16 1.63 -8.03 0.32
N ALA A 17 2.05 -9.13 0.97
CA ALA A 17 3.36 -9.75 0.78
C ALA A 17 3.61 -10.19 -0.67
N PHE A 18 2.57 -10.58 -1.41
CA PHE A 18 2.70 -10.94 -2.84
C PHE A 18 2.65 -9.73 -3.79
N GLY A 19 2.69 -8.50 -3.25
CA GLY A 19 2.78 -7.27 -4.03
C GLY A 19 1.44 -6.79 -4.60
N THR A 20 0.31 -7.31 -4.08
CA THR A 20 -1.02 -6.76 -4.36
C THR A 20 -1.23 -5.50 -3.54
N VAL A 21 -1.81 -4.47 -4.15
CA VAL A 21 -2.23 -3.24 -3.47
C VAL A 21 -3.70 -2.98 -3.70
N LYS A 22 -4.32 -2.28 -2.75
CA LYS A 22 -5.73 -1.89 -2.86
C LYS A 22 -6.01 -0.58 -2.16
N LYS A 23 -6.81 0.27 -2.80
CA LYS A 23 -7.35 1.51 -2.24
C LYS A 23 -8.85 1.40 -2.03
N THR A 24 -9.30 1.53 -0.78
CA THR A 24 -10.72 1.45 -0.39
C THR A 24 -11.12 2.75 0.29
N PRO A 25 -12.30 3.33 0.01
CA PRO A 25 -12.77 4.51 0.74
C PRO A 25 -12.89 4.22 2.24
N LEU A 26 -12.41 5.16 3.07
CA LEU A 26 -12.40 4.99 4.52
C LEU A 26 -13.81 4.79 5.09
N VAL A 27 -14.81 5.44 4.49
CA VAL A 27 -16.22 5.33 4.90
C VAL A 27 -16.75 3.89 4.85
N GLN A 28 -16.17 2.99 4.04
CA GLN A 28 -16.58 1.58 3.99
C GLN A 28 -16.26 0.79 5.27
N PHE A 29 -15.47 1.36 6.18
CA PHE A 29 -15.11 0.81 7.48
C PHE A 29 -15.83 1.49 8.66
N SER A 30 -16.74 2.43 8.40
CA SER A 30 -17.47 3.21 9.42
C SER A 30 -18.39 2.39 10.34
N ARG A 31 -18.71 1.14 9.97
CA ARG A 31 -19.61 0.24 10.72
C ARG A 31 -18.88 -1.05 11.12
N PRO A 32 -18.05 -1.03 12.17
CA PRO A 32 -17.34 -2.21 12.64
C PRO A 32 -18.30 -3.27 13.16
N ARG A 33 -17.86 -4.53 13.12
CA ARG A 33 -18.55 -5.69 13.71
C ARG A 33 -17.63 -6.32 14.75
N SER A 34 -18.19 -6.94 15.78
CA SER A 34 -17.41 -7.66 16.80
C SER A 34 -16.56 -8.80 16.22
N SER A 35 -17.03 -9.44 15.14
CA SER A 35 -16.29 -10.46 14.39
C SER A 35 -15.26 -9.91 13.40
N GLY A 36 -15.11 -8.58 13.33
CA GLY A 36 -14.27 -7.92 12.35
C GLY A 36 -14.92 -7.79 10.96
N LEU A 37 -14.18 -7.16 10.05
CA LEU A 37 -14.58 -6.97 8.66
C LEU A 37 -13.49 -7.51 7.74
N ILE A 38 -13.89 -8.20 6.68
CA ILE A 38 -12.97 -8.52 5.58
C ILE A 38 -12.59 -7.20 4.90
N ALA A 39 -11.32 -6.82 4.99
CA ALA A 39 -10.78 -5.60 4.40
C ALA A 39 -10.35 -5.80 2.94
N LEU A 40 -9.92 -7.01 2.58
CA LEU A 40 -9.57 -7.48 1.23
C LEU A 40 -9.60 -9.01 1.17
N LYS A 41 -9.80 -9.56 -0.04
CA LYS A 41 -9.60 -10.99 -0.29
C LYS A 41 -8.12 -11.26 -0.52
N LEU A 42 -7.55 -12.16 0.26
CA LEU A 42 -6.18 -12.63 0.10
C LEU A 42 -6.14 -13.89 -0.77
N GLU A 43 -5.02 -14.07 -1.47
CA GLU A 43 -4.66 -15.36 -2.04
C GLU A 43 -4.17 -16.30 -0.93
N GLU A 44 -4.26 -17.60 -1.14
CA GLU A 44 -3.71 -18.56 -0.20
C GLU A 44 -2.19 -18.35 -0.07
N GLY A 45 -1.71 -18.26 1.17
CA GLY A 45 -0.31 -17.94 1.49
C GLY A 45 0.06 -16.45 1.39
N ASP A 46 -0.84 -15.57 0.92
CA ASP A 46 -0.61 -14.12 0.95
C ASP A 46 -0.98 -13.53 2.32
N THR A 47 -0.40 -12.38 2.65
CA THR A 47 -0.62 -11.71 3.93
C THR A 47 -0.65 -10.20 3.73
N LEU A 48 -1.57 -9.50 4.40
CA LEU A 48 -1.56 -8.04 4.46
C LEU A 48 -0.37 -7.58 5.31
N ILE A 49 0.57 -6.84 4.73
CA ILE A 49 1.79 -6.39 5.43
C ILE A 49 1.72 -4.92 5.86
N ALA A 50 0.85 -4.13 5.22
CA ALA A 50 0.71 -2.72 5.55
C ALA A 50 -0.67 -2.16 5.17
N ALA A 51 -1.12 -1.17 5.94
CA ALA A 51 -2.25 -0.31 5.64
C ALA A 51 -1.93 1.12 6.07
N ALA A 52 -2.36 2.11 5.29
CA ALA A 52 -2.17 3.53 5.59
C ALA A 52 -3.40 4.35 5.15
N ILE A 53 -3.69 5.42 5.88
CA ILE A 53 -4.69 6.41 5.46
C ILE A 53 -4.04 7.35 4.44
N THR A 54 -4.76 7.63 3.37
CA THR A 54 -4.35 8.42 2.21
C THR A 54 -5.49 9.35 1.80
N ASP A 55 -5.22 10.36 0.98
CA ASP A 55 -6.17 11.43 0.63
C ASP A 55 -6.50 11.50 -0.88
N GLY A 56 -6.06 10.51 -1.64
CA GLY A 56 -6.20 10.46 -3.11
C GLY A 56 -5.05 11.10 -3.87
N ALA A 57 -4.20 11.90 -3.20
CA ALA A 57 -3.08 12.64 -3.78
C ALA A 57 -1.71 12.18 -3.26
N LYS A 58 -1.64 11.22 -2.32
CA LYS A 58 -0.38 10.73 -1.78
C LYS A 58 0.40 9.91 -2.81
N GLU A 59 1.69 9.76 -2.53
CA GLU A 59 2.52 8.76 -3.17
C GLU A 59 2.64 7.53 -2.29
N VAL A 60 2.89 6.38 -2.91
CA VAL A 60 3.09 5.11 -2.23
C VAL A 60 4.45 4.57 -2.65
N MET A 61 5.23 4.15 -1.67
CA MET A 61 6.46 3.41 -1.88
C MET A 61 6.30 1.99 -1.40
N LEU A 62 6.68 1.02 -2.23
CA LEU A 62 6.69 -0.39 -1.87
C LEU A 62 8.11 -0.92 -1.93
N PHE A 63 8.48 -1.74 -0.94
CA PHE A 63 9.82 -2.30 -0.78
C PHE A 63 9.76 -3.82 -0.74
N SER A 64 10.63 -4.47 -1.52
CA SER A 64 10.76 -5.94 -1.53
C SER A 64 11.94 -6.42 -0.69
N SER A 65 11.91 -7.70 -0.30
CA SER A 65 13.02 -8.39 0.38
C SER A 65 14.32 -8.40 -0.43
N ALA A 66 14.25 -8.21 -1.75
CA ALA A 66 15.41 -8.13 -2.63
C ALA A 66 15.99 -6.71 -2.77
N GLY A 67 15.55 -5.75 -1.94
CA GLY A 67 16.02 -4.37 -1.97
C GLY A 67 15.47 -3.53 -3.14
N LYS A 68 14.51 -4.06 -3.92
CA LYS A 68 13.82 -3.29 -4.96
C LYS A 68 12.76 -2.38 -4.35
N VAL A 69 12.64 -1.19 -4.93
CA VAL A 69 11.69 -0.16 -4.52
C VAL A 69 10.93 0.34 -5.74
N ILE A 70 9.62 0.54 -5.60
CA ILE A 70 8.80 1.29 -6.55
C ILE A 70 8.11 2.45 -5.82
N ARG A 71 7.98 3.59 -6.48
CA ARG A 71 7.30 4.78 -5.99
C ARG A 71 6.33 5.27 -7.06
N PHE A 72 5.06 5.39 -6.72
CA PHE A 72 4.02 5.82 -7.67
C PHE A 72 2.95 6.65 -6.95
N ALA A 73 2.20 7.46 -7.70
CA ALA A 73 1.07 8.21 -7.15
C ALA A 73 -0.10 7.26 -6.84
N GLU A 74 -0.76 7.40 -5.71
CA GLU A 74 -1.87 6.50 -5.33
C GLU A 74 -3.04 6.53 -6.32
N SER A 75 -3.15 7.60 -7.12
CA SER A 75 -4.18 7.78 -8.15
C SER A 75 -4.10 6.73 -9.25
N VAL A 76 -2.94 6.09 -9.48
CA VAL A 76 -2.82 4.99 -10.44
C VAL A 76 -3.55 3.72 -9.98
N VAL A 77 -3.84 3.61 -8.67
CA VAL A 77 -4.63 2.52 -8.11
C VAL A 77 -6.08 2.98 -8.01
N ARG A 78 -6.95 2.37 -8.80
CA ARG A 78 -8.39 2.66 -8.77
C ARG A 78 -9.00 2.33 -7.41
N ILE A 79 -10.06 3.05 -7.08
CA ILE A 79 -10.88 2.82 -5.88
C ILE A 79 -11.60 1.47 -6.02
N MET A 80 -11.66 0.71 -4.92
CA MET A 80 -12.34 -0.59 -4.86
C MET A 80 -13.13 -0.76 -3.56
N GLY A 81 -14.09 -1.69 -3.58
CA GLY A 81 -14.78 -2.12 -2.38
C GLY A 81 -13.96 -3.06 -1.49
N ARG A 82 -14.38 -3.22 -0.24
CA ARG A 82 -13.75 -4.13 0.74
C ARG A 82 -13.57 -5.57 0.25
N ASN A 83 -14.53 -6.13 -0.50
CA ASN A 83 -14.47 -7.53 -0.95
C ASN A 83 -13.60 -7.77 -2.21
N ALA A 84 -13.05 -6.72 -2.81
CA ALA A 84 -12.12 -6.86 -3.94
C ALA A 84 -10.74 -7.34 -3.49
N ARG A 85 -10.04 -8.04 -4.39
CA ARG A 85 -8.66 -8.51 -4.18
C ARG A 85 -7.66 -7.35 -4.19
N GLY A 86 -7.73 -6.49 -5.21
CA GLY A 86 -6.76 -5.42 -5.45
C GLY A 86 -6.16 -5.54 -6.85
N VAL A 87 -5.08 -4.80 -7.09
CA VAL A 87 -4.28 -4.84 -8.33
C VAL A 87 -2.82 -5.04 -7.98
N ARG A 88 -2.00 -5.45 -8.94
CA ARG A 88 -0.56 -5.62 -8.72
C ARG A 88 0.11 -4.24 -8.57
N GLY A 89 0.72 -3.99 -7.41
CA GLY A 89 1.50 -2.78 -7.14
C GLY A 89 3.00 -2.95 -7.40
N MET A 90 3.53 -4.16 -7.20
CA MET A 90 4.92 -4.50 -7.55
C MET A 90 4.98 -5.89 -8.18
N ARG A 91 5.75 -6.05 -9.26
CA ARG A 91 6.15 -7.38 -9.76
C ARG A 91 7.33 -7.87 -8.95
N LEU A 92 7.17 -9.02 -8.31
CA LEU A 92 8.19 -9.66 -7.48
C LEU A 92 8.87 -10.79 -8.27
N GLY A 93 10.16 -10.99 -8.03
CA GLY A 93 10.87 -12.17 -8.52
C GLY A 93 10.48 -13.43 -7.75
N LYS A 94 10.89 -14.60 -8.26
CA LYS A 94 10.66 -15.89 -7.59
C LYS A 94 11.22 -15.86 -6.15
N GLY A 95 10.37 -16.20 -5.17
CA GLY A 95 10.73 -16.21 -3.74
C GLY A 95 10.86 -14.84 -3.08
N GLN A 96 10.64 -13.73 -3.81
CA GLN A 96 10.67 -12.39 -3.25
C GLN A 96 9.30 -12.01 -2.71
N GLN A 97 9.28 -11.19 -1.67
CA GLN A 97 8.06 -10.69 -1.06
C GLN A 97 8.16 -9.19 -0.83
N LEU A 98 7.01 -8.54 -0.75
CA LEU A 98 6.90 -7.18 -0.21
C LEU A 98 7.14 -7.23 1.29
N ILE A 99 8.02 -6.36 1.80
CA ILE A 99 8.37 -6.30 3.22
C ILE A 99 7.98 -4.97 3.87
N SER A 100 7.71 -3.93 3.09
CA SER A 100 7.29 -2.63 3.63
C SER A 100 6.52 -1.80 2.60
N MET A 101 5.66 -0.92 3.12
CA MET A 101 4.99 0.15 2.40
C MET A 101 5.16 1.45 3.18
N LEU A 102 5.47 2.54 2.49
CA LEU A 102 5.56 3.88 3.07
C LEU A 102 4.69 4.87 2.27
N ILE A 103 4.09 5.82 2.98
CA ILE A 103 3.51 7.05 2.41
C ILE A 103 4.51 8.17 2.70
N PRO A 104 5.44 8.50 1.78
CA PRO A 104 6.50 9.43 2.08
C PRO A 104 5.99 10.88 2.12
N GLU A 105 6.48 11.65 3.09
CA GLU A 105 6.30 13.09 3.14
C GLU A 105 7.37 13.82 2.30
N SER A 106 7.08 15.06 1.91
CA SER A 106 8.06 15.90 1.19
C SER A 106 9.31 16.11 2.05
N GLY A 107 10.49 16.00 1.43
CA GLY A 107 11.78 16.15 2.14
C GLY A 107 12.20 14.96 3.01
N ALA A 108 11.40 13.89 3.07
CA ALA A 108 11.71 12.73 3.89
C ALA A 108 13.03 12.03 3.49
N GLN A 109 13.65 11.37 4.48
CA GLN A 109 14.72 10.40 4.25
C GLN A 109 14.20 8.99 4.48
N ILE A 110 14.54 8.08 3.56
CA ILE A 110 14.18 6.67 3.68
C ILE A 110 15.31 5.94 4.38
N LEU A 111 15.03 5.43 5.57
CA LEU A 111 15.92 4.55 6.31
C LEU A 111 15.59 3.09 5.94
N THR A 112 16.58 2.37 5.45
CA THR A 112 16.49 0.93 5.18
C THR A 112 17.49 0.19 6.04
N ALA A 113 17.10 -0.95 6.60
CA ALA A 113 17.94 -1.87 7.33
C ALA A 113 17.81 -3.29 6.79
N SER A 114 18.88 -4.07 6.89
CA SER A 114 18.94 -5.49 6.52
C SER A 114 19.01 -6.37 7.76
N GLU A 115 18.76 -7.68 7.59
CA GLU A 115 18.77 -8.67 8.67
C GLU A 115 20.08 -8.74 9.47
N ARG A 116 21.23 -8.35 8.87
CA ARG A 116 22.55 -8.36 9.52
C ARG A 116 22.94 -7.00 10.12
N GLY A 117 21.98 -6.09 10.27
CA GLY A 117 22.21 -4.79 10.91
C GLY A 117 22.85 -3.71 10.02
N PHE A 118 23.10 -3.98 8.73
CA PHE A 118 23.52 -2.92 7.81
C PHE A 118 22.31 -2.07 7.44
N GLY A 119 22.47 -0.76 7.48
CA GLY A 119 21.44 0.18 7.05
C GLY A 119 22.01 1.45 6.45
N LYS A 120 21.13 2.19 5.76
CA LYS A 120 21.47 3.49 5.18
C LYS A 120 20.24 4.39 5.18
N ARG A 121 20.49 5.71 5.17
CA ARG A 121 19.48 6.72 4.87
C ARG A 121 19.67 7.21 3.45
N THR A 122 18.60 7.38 2.71
CA THR A 122 18.64 7.90 1.34
C THR A 122 17.52 8.93 1.17
N PRO A 123 17.82 10.15 0.69
CA PRO A 123 16.79 11.16 0.45
C PRO A 123 15.71 10.65 -0.50
N LEU A 124 14.46 11.02 -0.25
CA LEU A 124 13.32 10.65 -1.09
C LEU A 124 13.53 11.00 -2.57
N SER A 125 14.22 12.11 -2.85
CA SER A 125 14.53 12.57 -4.22
C SER A 125 15.38 11.57 -5.04
N LYS A 126 16.06 10.62 -4.40
CA LYS A 126 16.81 9.55 -5.08
C LYS A 126 15.94 8.36 -5.52
N PHE A 127 14.66 8.34 -5.14
CA PHE A 127 13.70 7.33 -5.57
C PHE A 127 12.78 7.94 -6.65
N PRO A 128 13.01 7.61 -7.94
CA PRO A 128 12.22 8.19 -9.03
C PRO A 128 10.77 7.72 -8.96
N ARG A 129 9.85 8.62 -9.31
CA ARG A 129 8.43 8.29 -9.47
C ARG A 129 8.24 7.57 -10.81
N ARG A 130 7.50 6.47 -10.80
CA ARG A 130 7.09 5.71 -11.98
C ARG A 130 5.57 5.66 -12.12
#